data_AF-A0A961GFX6-F1
#
_entry.id   AF-A0A961GFX6-F1
#
_cell.length_a   1.000
_cell.length_b   1.000
_cell.length_c   1.000
_cell.angle_alpha   90.00
_cell.angle_beta   90.00
_cell.angle_gamma   90.00
#
_symmetry.space_group_name_H-M   'P 1'
#
loop_
_entity.id
_entity.type
_entity.pdbx_description
1 polymer ?
#
loop_
_entity_poly.entity_id
_entity_poly.type
_entity_poly.pdbx_seq_one_letter_code
_entity_poly.pdbx_strand_id
1 'polypeptide(L)'
;MKGATGPAGVVLAHVNGDAPSVSPKQITRAQREDLEDQLLADGATRALGAGDRALPEEPDPYRTCFERDRDRILHASAFRRLAGKTQVFVFPEDHQRTRLTHAIEVAQVAMSISRALGLNVALTEAIALGHDCGHGPGGHASEDAFSPYIDGGYHHAVWGADVA
;
A
#
# COMPACT_ATOMS: atom_id res chain seq x y z
N MET A 1 16.71 -14.22 20.22
CA MET A 1 18.13 -14.09 19.82
C MET A 1 18.86 -13.38 20.95
N LYS A 2 19.88 -13.99 21.57
CA LYS A 2 20.70 -13.28 22.57
C LYS A 2 21.72 -12.44 21.80
N GLY A 3 21.61 -11.11 21.88
CA GLY A 3 22.57 -10.21 21.24
C GLY A 3 23.95 -10.28 21.90
N ALA A 4 24.96 -9.75 21.22
CA ALA A 4 26.33 -9.67 21.71
C ALA A 4 26.57 -8.34 22.42
N THR A 5 27.29 -8.33 23.53
CA THR A 5 27.64 -7.08 24.22
C THR A 5 28.70 -6.33 23.42
N GLY A 6 28.31 -5.22 22.82
CA GLY A 6 29.19 -4.31 22.11
C GLY A 6 29.85 -3.27 23.04
N PRO A 7 30.69 -2.39 22.46
CA PRO A 7 31.32 -1.29 23.19
C PRO A 7 30.27 -0.41 23.90
N ALA A 8 30.63 0.13 25.07
CA ALA A 8 29.76 1.00 25.88
C ALA A 8 28.41 0.39 26.34
N GLY A 9 28.28 -0.95 26.35
CA GLY A 9 27.09 -1.64 26.85
C GLY A 9 25.93 -1.74 25.85
N VAL A 10 26.17 -1.41 24.58
CA VAL A 10 25.18 -1.57 23.51
C VAL A 10 25.06 -3.05 23.11
N VAL A 11 23.86 -3.62 23.13
CA VAL A 11 23.63 -4.98 22.65
C VAL A 11 23.55 -4.99 21.12
N LEU A 12 24.53 -5.59 20.45
CA LEU A 12 24.59 -5.74 19.01
C LEU A 12 23.88 -7.02 18.56
N ALA A 13 23.27 -7.00 17.36
CA ALA A 13 22.60 -8.16 16.79
C ALA A 13 23.59 -9.29 16.42
N HIS A 14 24.85 -8.96 16.16
CA HIS A 14 25.90 -9.90 15.73
C HIS A 14 27.20 -9.68 16.52
N VAL A 15 27.95 -10.76 16.77
CA VAL A 15 29.19 -10.79 17.58
C VAL A 15 30.32 -9.99 16.94
N ASN A 16 30.37 -9.93 15.61
CA ASN A 16 31.38 -9.22 14.83
C ASN A 16 30.69 -8.16 13.98
N GLY A 17 30.30 -7.06 14.60
CA GLY A 17 29.61 -5.97 13.93
C GLY A 17 30.55 -4.87 13.47
N ASP A 18 31.45 -5.15 12.51
CA ASP A 18 31.98 -4.08 11.65
C ASP A 18 30.86 -3.68 10.69
N ALA A 19 29.79 -3.09 11.24
CA ALA A 19 28.73 -2.53 10.42
C ALA A 19 29.36 -1.38 9.63
N PRO A 20 29.37 -1.44 8.28
CA PRO A 20 29.93 -0.36 7.49
C PRO A 20 29.23 0.95 7.88
N SER A 21 30.01 2.02 8.11
CA SER A 21 29.44 3.32 8.35
C SER A 21 28.77 3.80 7.06
N VAL A 22 27.44 3.92 7.10
CA VAL A 22 26.67 4.46 5.99
C VAL A 22 26.44 5.95 6.25
N SER A 23 26.97 6.80 5.38
CA SER A 23 26.64 8.23 5.38
C SER A 23 25.32 8.42 4.63
N PRO A 24 24.25 8.94 5.27
CA PRO A 24 22.98 9.13 4.60
C PRO A 24 23.10 10.19 3.50
N LYS A 25 22.59 9.87 2.31
CA LYS A 25 22.42 10.83 1.22
C LYS A 25 20.93 11.15 1.09
N GLN A 26 20.61 12.43 1.15
CA GLN A 26 19.25 12.90 0.90
C GLN A 26 18.99 12.93 -0.61
N ILE A 27 17.91 12.27 -1.03
CA ILE A 27 17.46 12.26 -2.43
C ILE A 27 16.09 12.96 -2.45
N THR A 28 15.97 14.00 -3.27
CA THR A 28 14.71 14.78 -3.38
C THR A 28 13.66 14.03 -4.19
N ARG A 29 12.38 14.40 -4.04
CA ARG A 29 11.30 13.85 -4.87
C ARG A 29 11.63 13.94 -6.36
N ALA A 30 12.03 15.12 -6.85
CA ALA A 30 12.33 15.34 -8.26
C ALA A 30 13.43 14.38 -8.77
N GLN A 31 14.50 14.19 -7.99
CA GLN A 31 15.56 13.23 -8.34
C GLN A 31 15.04 11.79 -8.39
N ARG A 32 14.07 11.43 -7.54
CA ARG A 32 13.46 10.08 -7.54
C ARG A 32 12.51 9.91 -8.72
N GLU A 33 11.73 10.93 -9.08
CA GLU A 33 10.89 10.96 -10.27
C GLU A 33 11.74 10.79 -11.54
N ASP A 34 12.85 11.53 -11.65
CA ASP A 34 13.79 11.43 -12.78
C ASP A 34 14.43 10.04 -12.91
N LEU A 35 14.75 9.39 -11.80
CA LEU A 35 15.30 8.02 -11.79
C LEU A 35 14.24 6.98 -12.11
N GLU A 36 13.02 7.16 -11.60
CA GLU A 36 11.89 6.27 -11.89
C GLU A 36 11.56 6.30 -13.38
N ASP A 37 11.47 7.48 -14.01
CA ASP A 37 11.14 7.61 -15.43
C ASP A 37 12.14 6.90 -16.36
N GLN A 38 13.43 6.85 -15.99
CA GLN A 38 14.46 6.12 -16.73
C GLN A 38 14.29 4.59 -16.71
N LEU A 39 13.59 4.06 -15.70
CA LEU A 39 13.41 2.62 -15.50
C LEU A 39 12.03 2.13 -15.96
N LEU A 40 11.05 3.03 -16.06
CA LEU A 40 9.69 2.69 -16.43
C LEU A 40 9.56 2.36 -17.91
N ALA A 41 8.73 1.37 -18.22
CA ALA A 41 8.38 1.02 -19.59
C ALA A 41 7.62 2.14 -20.28
N ASP A 42 7.68 2.15 -21.61
CA ASP A 42 6.84 3.00 -22.44
C ASP A 42 5.35 2.77 -22.10
N GLY A 43 4.63 3.85 -21.83
CA GLY A 43 3.21 3.80 -21.45
C GLY A 43 2.93 3.53 -19.96
N ALA A 44 3.92 3.20 -19.13
CA ALA A 44 3.72 3.16 -17.67
C ALA A 44 3.32 4.54 -17.09
N THR A 45 2.55 4.58 -16.02
CA THR A 45 2.18 5.86 -15.39
C THR A 45 3.37 6.46 -14.62
N ARG A 46 3.71 7.73 -14.88
CA ARG A 46 4.78 8.45 -14.19
C ARG A 46 4.26 9.15 -12.93
N ALA A 47 5.05 9.18 -11.87
CA ALA A 47 4.78 10.06 -10.73
C ALA A 47 5.31 11.47 -11.03
N LEU A 48 4.43 12.49 -10.95
CA LEU A 48 4.79 13.87 -11.28
C LEU A 48 4.28 14.85 -10.23
N GLY A 49 5.21 15.47 -9.50
CA GLY A 49 4.92 16.56 -8.57
C GLY A 49 3.94 16.15 -7.47
N ALA A 50 2.79 16.81 -7.41
CA ALA A 50 1.75 16.52 -6.44
C ALA A 50 0.83 15.36 -6.87
N GLY A 51 0.85 14.97 -8.15
CA GLY A 51 -0.18 14.15 -8.78
C GLY A 51 -1.40 14.96 -9.19
N ASP A 52 -2.38 14.30 -9.81
CA ASP A 52 -3.68 14.89 -10.12
C ASP A 52 -4.61 14.77 -8.90
N ARG A 53 -5.13 15.90 -8.42
CA ARG A 53 -5.83 16.02 -7.13
C ARG A 53 -7.08 16.85 -7.28
N ALA A 54 -8.17 16.40 -6.63
CA ALA A 54 -9.41 17.17 -6.56
C ALA A 54 -9.22 18.53 -5.86
N LEU A 55 -8.32 18.59 -4.87
CA LEU A 55 -7.90 19.81 -4.20
C LEU A 55 -6.41 20.06 -4.49
N PRO A 56 -6.03 21.26 -4.98
CA PRO A 56 -4.63 21.58 -5.20
C PRO A 56 -3.80 21.39 -3.93
N GLU A 57 -2.65 20.74 -4.07
CA GLU A 57 -1.71 20.54 -2.98
C GLU A 57 -0.28 20.74 -3.47
N GLU A 58 0.59 21.20 -2.58
CA GLU A 58 2.01 21.31 -2.89
C GLU A 58 2.68 19.93 -2.98
N PRO A 59 3.62 19.73 -3.91
CA PRO A 59 4.42 18.52 -3.99
C PRO A 59 5.26 18.27 -2.72
N ASP A 60 5.30 17.03 -2.22
CA ASP A 60 6.10 16.66 -1.03
C ASP A 60 7.60 16.68 -1.37
N PRO A 61 8.49 17.27 -0.56
CA PRO A 61 9.90 17.42 -0.91
C PRO A 61 10.65 16.10 -1.16
N TYR A 62 10.15 14.96 -0.65
CA TYR A 62 10.87 13.68 -0.67
C TYR A 62 10.06 12.50 -1.22
N ARG A 63 8.73 12.51 -1.05
CA ARG A 63 7.84 11.43 -1.50
C ARG A 63 7.21 11.73 -2.86
N THR A 64 7.10 10.71 -3.69
CA THR A 64 6.34 10.81 -4.95
C THR A 64 4.84 10.90 -4.66
N CYS A 65 4.05 11.35 -5.65
CA CYS A 65 2.60 11.46 -5.49
C CYS A 65 1.92 10.13 -5.11
N PHE A 66 2.38 9.01 -5.68
CA PHE A 66 1.81 7.69 -5.41
C PHE A 66 2.28 7.09 -4.08
N GLU A 67 3.48 7.43 -3.61
CA GLU A 67 3.90 7.08 -2.24
C GLU A 67 3.02 7.77 -1.20
N ARG A 68 2.66 9.04 -1.44
CA ARG A 68 1.72 9.76 -0.57
C ARG A 68 0.34 9.09 -0.56
N ASP A 69 -0.12 8.59 -1.71
CA ASP A 69 -1.42 7.92 -1.82
C ASP A 69 -1.43 6.61 -1.05
N ARG A 70 -0.39 5.79 -1.24
CA ARG A 70 -0.19 4.58 -0.44
C ARG A 70 -0.19 4.88 1.05
N ASP A 71 0.57 5.88 1.49
CA ASP A 71 0.67 6.24 2.91
C ASP A 71 -0.69 6.68 3.47
N ARG A 72 -1.48 7.46 2.71
CA ARG A 72 -2.84 7.86 3.08
C ARG A 72 -3.77 6.67 3.22
N ILE A 73 -3.74 5.74 2.26
CA ILE A 73 -4.54 4.49 2.28
C ILE A 73 -4.20 3.66 3.52
N LEU A 74 -2.91 3.44 3.80
CA LEU A 74 -2.47 2.65 4.95
C LEU A 74 -2.95 3.21 6.30
N HIS A 75 -3.11 4.53 6.41
CA HIS A 75 -3.59 5.19 7.64
C HIS A 75 -5.11 5.43 7.67
N ALA A 76 -5.81 5.17 6.56
CA ALA A 76 -7.24 5.35 6.45
C ALA A 76 -8.00 4.43 7.43
N SER A 77 -9.14 4.92 7.93
CA SER A 77 -10.05 4.13 8.76
C SER A 77 -10.59 2.93 7.97
N ALA A 78 -10.90 3.12 6.68
CA ALA A 78 -11.39 2.08 5.77
C ALA A 78 -10.43 0.90 5.64
N PHE A 79 -9.13 1.16 5.46
CA PHE A 79 -8.11 0.11 5.39
C PHE A 79 -7.98 -0.65 6.71
N ARG A 80 -7.95 0.06 7.85
CA ARG A 80 -7.92 -0.57 9.18
C ARG A 80 -9.13 -1.47 9.44
N ARG A 81 -10.33 -1.09 8.97
CA ARG A 81 -11.56 -1.88 9.10
C ARG A 81 -11.47 -3.22 8.33
N LEU A 82 -10.59 -3.38 7.34
CA LEU A 82 -10.40 -4.65 6.64
C LEU A 82 -9.93 -5.78 7.56
N ALA A 83 -9.28 -5.45 8.69
CA ALA A 83 -8.87 -6.44 9.68
C ALA A 83 -10.07 -7.18 10.30
N GLY A 84 -11.22 -6.52 10.39
CA GLY A 84 -12.46 -7.09 10.93
C GLY A 84 -13.39 -7.70 9.88
N LYS A 85 -13.00 -7.70 8.59
CA LYS A 85 -13.81 -8.26 7.50
C LYS A 85 -13.18 -9.56 7.03
N THR A 86 -13.96 -10.63 7.02
CA THR A 86 -13.49 -11.93 6.52
C THR A 86 -13.37 -11.93 5.00
N GLN A 87 -12.38 -12.65 4.49
CA GLN A 87 -12.28 -12.99 3.07
C GLN A 87 -12.80 -14.41 2.92
N VAL A 88 -14.00 -14.55 2.32
CA VAL A 88 -14.77 -15.79 2.04
C VAL A 88 -14.11 -17.08 2.54
N PHE A 89 -14.42 -17.52 3.76
CA PHE A 89 -14.42 -18.94 4.22
C PHE A 89 -14.96 -19.01 5.66
N VAL A 90 -15.95 -19.87 5.89
CA VAL A 90 -16.42 -20.29 7.23
C VAL A 90 -16.26 -21.81 7.30
N PHE A 91 -15.09 -22.28 7.75
CA PHE A 91 -14.81 -23.69 8.12
C PHE A 91 -13.67 -23.68 9.17
N PRO A 92 -13.61 -24.62 10.14
CA PRO A 92 -13.02 -24.36 11.45
C PRO A 92 -11.53 -24.73 11.50
N GLU A 93 -10.69 -23.96 10.82
CA GLU A 93 -9.24 -24.04 11.01
C GLU A 93 -8.61 -22.67 11.33
N ASP A 94 -7.43 -22.72 11.96
CA ASP A 94 -6.82 -21.70 12.83
C ASP A 94 -6.34 -20.42 12.10
N HIS A 95 -6.17 -20.45 10.78
CA HIS A 95 -5.55 -19.36 10.00
C HIS A 95 -6.49 -18.72 8.99
N GLN A 96 -7.61 -18.17 9.47
CA GLN A 96 -8.57 -17.49 8.59
C GLN A 96 -8.01 -16.20 8.00
N ARG A 97 -8.30 -15.97 6.72
CA ARG A 97 -7.92 -14.73 6.02
C ARG A 97 -8.94 -13.64 6.29
N THR A 98 -8.43 -12.44 6.54
CA THR A 98 -9.21 -11.21 6.55
C THR A 98 -8.99 -10.50 5.21
N ARG A 99 -9.84 -9.54 4.89
CA ARG A 99 -9.61 -8.66 3.74
C ARG A 99 -8.30 -7.89 3.86
N LEU A 100 -7.86 -7.59 5.09
CA LEU A 100 -6.57 -6.96 5.30
C LEU A 100 -5.43 -7.89 4.88
N THR A 101 -5.44 -9.15 5.31
CA THR A 101 -4.37 -10.08 4.93
C THR A 101 -4.43 -10.39 3.43
N HIS A 102 -5.61 -10.47 2.84
CA HIS A 102 -5.79 -10.55 1.40
C HIS A 102 -5.17 -9.35 0.66
N ALA A 103 -5.49 -8.12 1.06
CA ALA A 103 -4.97 -6.91 0.43
C ALA A 103 -3.43 -6.84 0.49
N ILE A 104 -2.82 -7.28 1.59
CA ILE A 104 -1.35 -7.37 1.73
C ILE A 104 -0.76 -8.41 0.75
N GLU A 105 -1.41 -9.55 0.57
CA GLU A 105 -0.98 -10.58 -0.38
C GLU A 105 -1.10 -10.11 -1.84
N VAL A 106 -2.23 -9.47 -2.18
CA VAL A 106 -2.44 -8.88 -3.50
C VAL A 106 -1.38 -7.80 -3.77
N ALA A 107 -1.08 -6.93 -2.80
CA ALA A 107 -0.04 -5.92 -2.93
C ALA A 107 1.34 -6.55 -3.19
N GLN A 108 1.70 -7.62 -2.46
CA GLN A 108 2.97 -8.30 -2.67
C GLN A 108 3.10 -8.88 -4.08
N VAL A 109 2.07 -9.57 -4.57
CA VAL A 109 2.04 -10.16 -5.92
C VAL A 109 2.06 -9.06 -6.99
N ALA A 110 1.20 -8.05 -6.86
CA ALA A 110 1.07 -6.97 -7.84
C ALA A 110 2.35 -6.13 -7.97
N MET A 111 3.01 -5.84 -6.85
CA MET A 111 4.31 -5.17 -6.88
C MET A 111 5.41 -6.03 -7.50
N SER A 112 5.39 -7.36 -7.30
CA SER A 112 6.35 -8.28 -7.95
C SER A 112 6.21 -8.23 -9.47
N ILE A 113 4.98 -8.33 -9.97
CA ILE A 113 4.65 -8.21 -11.40
C ILE A 113 5.08 -6.84 -11.94
N SER A 114 4.77 -5.76 -11.21
CA SER A 114 5.08 -4.40 -11.64
C SER A 114 6.57 -4.15 -11.80
N ARG A 115 7.39 -4.62 -10.85
CA ARG A 115 8.85 -4.52 -10.95
C ARG A 115 9.39 -5.25 -12.18
N ALA A 116 8.88 -6.45 -12.46
CA ALA A 116 9.32 -7.24 -13.60
C ALA A 116 8.95 -6.62 -14.95
N LEU A 117 7.87 -5.83 -14.99
CA LEU A 117 7.35 -5.22 -16.22
C LEU A 117 7.72 -3.73 -16.39
N GLY A 118 8.51 -3.15 -15.47
CA GLY A 118 8.83 -1.72 -15.52
C GLY A 118 7.60 -0.82 -15.32
N LEU A 119 6.65 -1.24 -14.48
CA LEU A 119 5.47 -0.44 -14.12
C LEU A 119 5.70 0.31 -12.80
N ASN A 120 4.89 1.34 -12.56
CA ASN A 120 5.00 2.13 -11.33
C ASN A 120 4.58 1.30 -10.10
N VAL A 121 5.57 0.96 -9.28
CA VAL A 121 5.40 0.07 -8.13
C VAL A 121 4.60 0.75 -7.03
N ALA A 122 4.85 2.03 -6.76
CA ALA A 122 4.15 2.78 -5.71
C ALA A 122 2.66 2.94 -6.05
N LEU A 123 2.34 3.24 -7.31
CA LEU A 123 0.95 3.30 -7.79
C LEU A 123 0.27 1.94 -7.65
N THR A 124 0.94 0.87 -8.09
CA THR A 124 0.37 -0.48 -8.03
C THR A 124 0.11 -0.92 -6.60
N GLU A 125 1.04 -0.63 -5.68
CA GLU A 125 0.87 -0.90 -4.25
C GLU A 125 -0.32 -0.12 -3.68
N ALA A 126 -0.44 1.17 -3.99
CA ALA A 126 -1.56 2.00 -3.55
C ALA A 126 -2.91 1.43 -4.00
N ILE A 127 -3.04 1.08 -5.29
CA ILE A 127 -4.25 0.46 -5.85
C ILE A 127 -4.55 -0.87 -5.15
N ALA A 128 -3.55 -1.74 -5.04
CA ALA A 128 -3.72 -3.07 -4.45
C ALA A 128 -4.13 -3.01 -2.96
N LEU A 129 -3.61 -2.06 -2.18
CA LEU A 129 -4.01 -1.89 -0.79
C LEU A 129 -5.41 -1.26 -0.66
N GLY A 130 -5.77 -0.36 -1.59
CA GLY A 130 -7.03 0.37 -1.58
C GLY A 130 -8.23 -0.39 -2.17
N HIS A 131 -8.01 -1.39 -3.03
CA HIS A 131 -9.08 -1.97 -3.86
C HIS A 131 -10.26 -2.53 -3.05
N ASP A 132 -9.98 -3.04 -1.85
CA ASP A 132 -10.94 -3.72 -1.00
C ASP A 132 -11.57 -2.80 0.07
N CYS A 133 -11.13 -1.53 0.17
CA CYS A 133 -11.57 -0.59 1.19
C CYS A 133 -13.08 -0.33 1.19
N GLY A 134 -13.72 -0.41 0.02
CA GLY A 134 -15.14 -0.14 -0.17
C GLY A 134 -16.09 -1.27 0.22
N HIS A 135 -15.61 -2.44 0.66
CA HIS A 135 -16.52 -3.54 1.01
C HIS A 135 -17.36 -3.25 2.24
N GLY A 136 -18.65 -3.58 2.17
CA GLY A 136 -19.53 -3.58 3.33
C GLY A 136 -19.32 -4.80 4.25
N PRO A 137 -20.08 -4.88 5.35
CA PRO A 137 -20.04 -6.03 6.26
C PRO A 137 -20.50 -7.30 5.55
N GLY A 138 -19.78 -8.43 5.72
CA GLY A 138 -20.14 -9.69 5.04
C GLY A 138 -19.70 -9.78 3.57
N GLY A 139 -18.88 -8.84 3.08
CA GLY A 139 -18.32 -8.90 1.73
C GLY A 139 -19.40 -8.76 0.65
N HIS A 140 -19.39 -9.63 -0.37
CA HIS A 140 -20.36 -9.55 -1.48
C HIS A 140 -21.81 -9.66 -1.03
N ALA A 141 -22.09 -10.32 0.11
CA ALA A 141 -23.44 -10.36 0.66
C ALA A 141 -23.99 -8.96 0.99
N SER A 142 -23.13 -7.99 1.36
CA SER A 142 -23.58 -6.59 1.51
C SER A 142 -23.86 -5.90 0.19
N GLU A 143 -23.17 -6.27 -0.89
CA GLU A 143 -23.46 -5.79 -2.24
C GLU A 143 -24.83 -6.25 -2.70
N ASP A 144 -25.14 -7.52 -2.54
CA ASP A 144 -26.46 -8.05 -2.89
C ASP A 144 -27.55 -7.44 -1.99
N ALA A 145 -27.28 -7.30 -0.69
CA ALA A 145 -28.26 -6.81 0.27
C ALA A 145 -28.58 -5.31 0.11
N PHE A 146 -27.58 -4.47 -0.22
CA PHE A 146 -27.77 -3.02 -0.32
C PHE A 146 -28.11 -2.53 -1.73
N SER A 147 -27.74 -3.27 -2.77
CA SER A 147 -27.97 -2.84 -4.15
C SER A 147 -29.42 -2.46 -4.48
N PRO A 148 -30.47 -3.16 -3.99
CA PRO A 148 -31.86 -2.78 -4.27
C PRO A 148 -32.28 -1.43 -3.65
N TYR A 149 -31.52 -0.90 -2.69
CA TYR A 149 -31.86 0.30 -1.94
C TYR A 149 -31.01 1.52 -2.32
N ILE A 150 -30.04 1.36 -3.23
CA ILE A 150 -29.12 2.40 -3.68
C ILE A 150 -29.29 2.57 -5.18
N ASP A 151 -29.57 3.79 -5.63
CA ASP A 151 -29.63 4.08 -7.05
C ASP A 151 -28.27 3.79 -7.71
N GLY A 152 -28.28 2.97 -8.77
CA GLY A 152 -27.05 2.46 -9.39
C GLY A 152 -26.35 1.30 -8.66
N GLY A 153 -26.88 0.83 -7.52
CA GLY A 153 -26.38 -0.34 -6.80
C GLY A 153 -25.24 -0.08 -5.80
N TYR A 154 -24.89 -1.11 -5.02
CA TYR A 154 -23.74 -1.09 -4.10
C TYR A 154 -22.60 -1.93 -4.69
N HIS A 155 -21.54 -1.27 -5.14
CA HIS A 155 -20.36 -1.92 -5.70
C HIS A 155 -19.10 -1.47 -4.96
N HIS A 156 -18.44 -2.39 -4.26
CA HIS A 156 -17.29 -2.06 -3.41
C HIS A 156 -16.19 -1.30 -4.15
N ALA A 157 -15.97 -1.56 -5.44
CA ALA A 157 -14.95 -0.87 -6.22
C ALA A 157 -15.26 0.63 -6.41
N VAL A 158 -16.53 0.98 -6.64
CA VAL A 158 -16.98 2.38 -6.79
C VAL A 158 -16.97 3.07 -5.44
N TRP A 159 -17.54 2.41 -4.42
CA TRP A 159 -17.61 2.93 -3.06
C TRP A 159 -16.23 3.01 -2.40
N GLY A 160 -15.25 2.22 -2.86
CA GLY A 160 -13.87 2.26 -2.42
C GLY A 160 -13.13 3.54 -2.81
N ALA A 161 -13.58 4.21 -3.87
CA ALA A 161 -13.03 5.50 -4.31
C ALA A 161 -13.53 6.68 -3.44
N ASP A 162 -14.62 6.50 -2.69
CA ASP A 162 -15.22 7.51 -1.82
C ASP A 162 -15.52 6.92 -0.44
N VAL A 163 -14.45 6.57 0.27
CA VAL A 163 -14.53 6.04 1.64
C VAL A 163 -14.35 7.16 2.67
N ALA A 164 -15.40 7.43 3.44
CA ALA A 164 -15.39 8.38 4.57
C ALA A 164 -14.54 7.92 5.77
#